data_AF-A0A428NRP5-F1
#
_entry.id   AF-A0A428NRP5-F1
#
_cell.length_a   1.000
_cell.length_b   1.000
_cell.length_c   1.000
_cell.angle_alpha   90.00
_cell.angle_beta   90.00
_cell.angle_gamma   90.00
#
_symmetry.space_group_name_H-M   'P 1'
#
loop_
_entity.id
_entity.type
_entity.pdbx_description
1 polymer ?
#
loop_
_entity_poly.entity_id
_entity_poly.type
_entity_poly.pdbx_seq_one_letter_code
_entity_poly.pdbx_strand_id
1 'polypeptide(L)'
;MPIGHGIVQQNNVSKTDGDMRPFYAFTVPPVTLPELKDKEFDGVPWEPLLKGAADGNRREMIALDASKMAAVKIDYSYSLWSPLSEDPNSKPVTYYGCFFGAERVEIGDAMRLRSLPAELNVPAETGVLGLRFIFTTKDFPGNVFFRGHIYQLVSEDKPNIVREEHLPIALRLESQWRHSVGAQRWRYALVKENVVFKEQSIRGRFYPTQRLMPILNPVEFRDAVSKGRVDDLYAHLNNRMDGAGRYLGRKVNRIGTLGASVTHTARLNMEPFIREELNEKAIE
;
A
#
# COMPACT_ATOMS: atom_id res chain seq x y z
N MET A 1 14.54 6.42 5.44
CA MET A 1 14.29 7.87 5.65
C MET A 1 13.07 8.00 6.55
N PRO A 2 13.19 8.67 7.70
CA PRO A 2 12.07 8.92 8.59
C PRO A 2 11.14 10.00 8.02
N ILE A 3 9.86 9.96 8.41
CA ILE A 3 8.83 10.91 7.97
C ILE A 3 8.35 11.75 9.16
N GLY A 4 8.14 13.03 8.93
CA GLY A 4 7.82 14.06 9.93
C GLY A 4 7.98 15.44 9.30
N HIS A 5 7.83 16.55 10.00
CA HIS A 5 8.11 17.84 9.33
C HIS A 5 9.62 17.99 9.06
N GLY A 6 10.01 18.27 7.81
CA GLY A 6 11.41 18.29 7.34
C GLY A 6 12.33 19.30 8.04
N ILE A 7 11.76 20.23 8.82
CA ILE A 7 12.51 21.15 9.70
C ILE A 7 13.09 20.42 10.91
N VAL A 8 12.40 19.37 11.39
CA VAL A 8 12.90 18.51 12.45
C VAL A 8 13.76 17.45 11.80
N GLN A 9 15.06 17.68 11.77
CA GLN A 9 16.00 16.69 11.24
C GLN A 9 15.98 15.45 12.12
N GLN A 10 15.69 14.32 11.48
CA GLN A 10 15.73 13.00 12.09
C GLN A 10 16.82 12.18 11.42
N ASN A 11 17.61 11.49 12.22
CA ASN A 11 18.69 10.66 11.70
C ASN A 11 18.13 9.51 10.87
N ASN A 12 18.78 9.22 9.75
CA ASN A 12 18.51 8.00 9.01
C ASN A 12 18.85 6.79 9.87
N VAL A 13 17.97 5.78 9.82
CA VAL A 13 18.18 4.49 10.49
C VAL A 13 18.23 3.41 9.43
N SER A 14 19.23 2.52 9.54
CA SER A 14 19.27 1.28 8.77
C SER A 14 18.36 0.26 9.42
N LYS A 15 17.54 -0.40 8.62
CA LYS A 15 16.57 -1.41 9.07
C LYS A 15 16.68 -2.62 8.16
N THR A 16 16.63 -3.80 8.75
CA THR A 16 16.48 -5.06 8.01
C THR A 16 15.00 -5.32 7.74
N ASP A 17 14.70 -6.28 6.85
CA ASP A 17 13.32 -6.67 6.56
C ASP A 17 12.55 -7.09 7.83
N GLY A 18 13.22 -7.74 8.79
CA GLY A 18 12.62 -8.16 10.06
C GLY A 18 12.32 -7.02 11.03
N ASP A 19 12.95 -5.85 10.85
CA ASP A 19 12.69 -4.65 11.65
C ASP A 19 11.52 -3.82 11.11
N MET A 20 11.03 -4.17 9.92
CA MET A 20 10.02 -3.42 9.18
C MET A 20 8.70 -4.18 9.18
N ARG A 21 7.61 -3.42 9.25
CA ARG A 21 6.26 -3.94 9.10
C ARG A 21 5.57 -3.21 7.96
N PRO A 22 4.72 -3.88 7.17
CA PRO A 22 3.83 -3.18 6.25
C PRO A 22 3.06 -2.10 6.99
N PHE A 23 2.83 -0.96 6.33
CA PHE A 23 2.16 0.19 6.94
C PHE A 23 0.78 -0.18 7.51
N TYR A 24 0.04 -1.04 6.80
CA TYR A 24 -1.28 -1.50 7.24
C TYR A 24 -1.26 -2.54 8.35
N ALA A 25 -0.11 -2.90 8.89
CA ALA A 25 -0.03 -3.76 10.09
C ALA A 25 -0.36 -3.01 11.39
N PHE A 26 -0.54 -1.69 11.34
CA PHE A 26 -0.90 -0.87 12.48
C PHE A 26 -1.83 0.28 12.07
N THR A 27 -2.52 0.85 13.05
CA THR A 27 -3.34 2.04 12.87
C THR A 27 -2.52 3.25 13.28
N VAL A 28 -2.49 4.29 12.45
CA VAL A 28 -1.86 5.56 12.83
C VAL A 28 -2.69 6.15 13.98
N PRO A 29 -2.10 6.39 15.16
CA PRO A 29 -2.85 6.97 16.29
C PRO A 29 -3.28 8.41 15.96
N PRO A 30 -4.35 8.92 16.60
CA PRO A 30 -4.73 10.31 16.46
C PRO A 30 -3.62 11.26 16.94
N VAL A 31 -3.65 12.48 16.42
CA VAL A 31 -2.78 13.56 16.92
C VAL A 31 -3.11 13.86 18.38
N THR A 32 -2.08 14.17 19.16
CA THR A 32 -2.18 14.44 20.59
C THR A 32 -2.52 15.91 20.83
N LEU A 33 -1.95 16.82 20.05
CA LEU A 33 -2.16 18.26 20.15
C LEU A 33 -3.57 18.66 19.64
N PRO A 34 -4.42 19.26 20.49
CA PRO A 34 -5.77 19.66 20.09
C PRO A 34 -5.78 20.62 18.89
N GLU A 35 -4.81 21.53 18.80
CA GLU A 35 -4.70 22.50 17.71
C GLU A 35 -4.39 21.90 16.33
N LEU A 36 -4.13 20.58 16.26
CA LEU A 36 -3.83 19.84 15.03
C LEU A 36 -4.95 18.91 14.57
N LYS A 37 -5.97 18.63 15.39
CA LYS A 37 -6.98 17.58 15.12
C LYS A 37 -7.72 17.73 13.80
N ASP A 38 -8.06 18.96 13.42
CA ASP A 38 -8.86 19.25 12.21
C ASP A 38 -8.02 19.87 11.08
N LYS A 39 -6.69 19.69 11.12
CA LYS A 39 -5.77 20.24 10.12
C LYS A 39 -5.24 19.16 9.18
N GLU A 40 -4.98 19.55 7.95
CA GLU A 40 -4.19 18.75 7.02
C GLU A 40 -2.70 19.07 7.21
N PHE A 41 -1.81 18.11 6.97
CA PHE A 41 -0.36 18.28 7.19
C PHE A 41 0.19 19.54 6.51
N ASP A 42 -0.15 19.79 5.24
CA ASP A 42 0.37 20.93 4.48
C ASP A 42 -0.26 22.28 4.89
N GLY A 43 -1.36 22.26 5.65
CA GLY A 43 -2.04 23.46 6.16
C GLY A 43 -1.58 23.89 7.56
N VAL A 44 -0.72 23.12 8.22
CA VAL A 44 -0.19 23.47 9.54
C VAL A 44 0.98 24.46 9.38
N PRO A 45 0.98 25.58 10.12
CA PRO A 45 2.12 26.49 10.17
C PRO A 45 3.24 25.90 11.04
N TRP A 46 3.93 24.88 10.52
CA TRP A 46 4.93 24.10 11.27
C TRP A 46 6.07 24.94 11.83
N GLU A 47 6.56 25.91 11.06
CA GLU A 47 7.65 26.80 11.47
C GLU A 47 7.33 27.61 12.74
N PRO A 48 6.26 28.43 12.77
CA PRO A 48 5.85 29.10 14.00
C PRO A 48 5.60 28.13 15.16
N LEU A 49 4.96 26.99 14.89
CA LEU A 49 4.62 26.01 15.93
C LEU A 49 5.87 25.43 16.60
N LEU A 50 6.88 25.06 15.80
CA LEU A 50 8.16 24.53 16.30
C LEU A 50 9.02 25.61 16.98
N LYS A 51 9.05 26.84 16.45
CA LYS A 51 9.79 27.96 17.06
C LYS A 51 9.19 28.39 18.40
N GLY A 52 7.86 28.29 18.55
CA GLY A 52 7.14 28.62 19.78
C GLY A 52 7.25 27.57 20.88
N ALA A 53 7.78 26.37 20.60
CA ALA A 53 7.99 25.32 21.59
C ALA A 53 9.31 25.56 22.35
N ALA A 54 9.22 26.29 23.46
CA ALA A 54 10.38 26.64 24.29
C ALA A 54 10.93 25.44 25.09
N ASP A 55 10.09 24.46 25.44
CA ASP A 55 10.51 23.22 26.11
C ASP A 55 10.69 22.06 25.12
N GLY A 56 11.62 21.15 25.44
CA GLY A 56 11.95 20.00 24.59
C GLY A 56 10.79 19.02 24.42
N ASN A 57 9.99 18.84 25.48
CA ASN A 57 8.86 17.90 25.50
C ASN A 57 7.77 18.29 24.48
N ARG A 58 7.37 19.57 24.43
CA ARG A 58 6.39 20.04 23.45
C ARG A 58 6.91 19.91 22.04
N ARG A 59 8.20 20.20 21.83
CA ARG A 59 8.83 20.05 20.51
C ARG A 59 8.82 18.60 20.02
N GLU A 60 9.07 17.65 20.90
CA GLU A 60 8.96 16.22 20.60
C GLU A 60 7.52 15.81 20.28
N MET A 61 6.52 16.30 21.02
CA MET A 61 5.10 16.06 20.73
C MET A 61 4.70 16.60 19.36
N ILE A 62 5.13 17.82 19.00
CA ILE A 62 4.88 18.40 17.68
C ILE A 62 5.51 17.54 16.58
N ALA A 63 6.76 17.10 16.76
CA ALA A 63 7.44 16.25 15.79
C ALA A 63 6.74 14.88 15.63
N LEU A 64 6.24 14.32 16.73
CA LEU A 64 5.47 13.08 16.72
C LEU A 64 4.12 13.24 16.02
N ASP A 65 3.38 14.32 16.28
CA ASP A 65 2.12 14.56 15.57
C ASP A 65 2.34 14.89 14.09
N ALA A 66 3.44 15.57 13.75
CA ALA A 66 3.83 15.78 12.36
C ALA A 66 4.04 14.45 11.61
N SER A 67 4.67 13.46 12.24
CA SER A 67 4.89 12.15 11.60
C SER A 67 3.57 11.39 11.40
N LYS A 68 2.63 11.44 12.36
CA LYS A 68 1.28 10.88 12.21
C LYS A 68 0.52 11.53 11.05
N MET A 69 0.50 12.86 11.00
CA MET A 69 -0.18 13.61 9.94
C MET A 69 0.47 13.37 8.56
N ALA A 70 1.80 13.25 8.50
CA ALA A 70 2.53 12.89 7.29
C ALA A 70 2.17 11.48 6.80
N ALA A 71 2.09 10.51 7.70
CA ALA A 71 1.69 9.14 7.38
C ALA A 71 0.28 9.09 6.76
N VAL A 72 -0.68 9.82 7.35
CA VAL A 72 -2.04 9.96 6.80
C VAL A 72 -2.02 10.65 5.44
N LYS A 73 -1.30 11.78 5.28
CA LYS A 73 -1.15 12.47 3.99
C LYS A 73 -0.68 11.51 2.90
N ILE A 74 0.36 10.72 3.18
CA ILE A 74 0.93 9.76 2.23
C ILE A 74 -0.13 8.72 1.86
N ASP A 75 -0.77 8.10 2.86
CA ASP A 75 -1.76 7.02 2.66
C ASP A 75 -2.94 7.43 1.74
N TYR A 76 -3.41 8.67 1.88
CA TYR A 76 -4.54 9.23 1.13
C TYR A 76 -4.17 9.79 -0.25
N SER A 77 -2.97 9.52 -0.73
CA SER A 77 -2.47 9.96 -2.03
C SER A 77 -1.92 8.79 -2.84
N TYR A 78 -1.62 9.05 -4.11
CA TYR A 78 -0.86 8.10 -4.92
C TYR A 78 -0.04 8.82 -5.99
N SER A 79 1.00 8.18 -6.52
CA SER A 79 1.74 8.65 -7.71
C SER A 79 2.03 7.49 -8.65
N LEU A 80 2.11 7.77 -9.95
CA LEU A 80 2.29 6.76 -11.00
C LEU A 80 3.69 6.88 -11.58
N TRP A 81 4.20 5.76 -12.09
CA TRP A 81 5.55 5.71 -12.66
C TRP A 81 5.66 4.70 -13.81
N SER A 82 6.63 4.96 -14.68
CA SER A 82 6.92 4.23 -15.90
C SER A 82 5.67 4.01 -16.76
N PRO A 83 5.17 5.07 -17.43
CA PRO A 83 4.14 4.91 -18.45
C PRO A 83 4.62 3.89 -19.50
N LEU A 84 3.72 3.00 -19.90
CA LEU A 84 4.00 1.93 -20.86
C LEU A 84 3.70 2.33 -22.31
N SER A 85 2.93 3.40 -22.50
CA SER A 85 2.70 3.99 -23.81
C SER A 85 3.43 5.33 -23.88
N GLU A 86 4.19 5.51 -24.95
CA GLU A 86 4.82 6.79 -25.29
C GLU A 86 3.90 7.71 -26.08
N ASP A 87 2.71 7.22 -26.50
CA ASP A 87 1.72 8.03 -27.21
C ASP A 87 0.88 8.86 -26.22
N PRO A 88 1.00 10.20 -26.22
CA PRO A 88 0.22 11.08 -25.35
C PRO A 88 -1.29 11.06 -25.65
N ASN A 89 -1.66 10.53 -26.82
CA ASN A 89 -3.05 10.37 -27.26
C ASN A 89 -3.63 9.00 -26.94
N SER A 90 -2.82 8.07 -26.44
CA SER A 90 -3.30 6.75 -26.04
C SER A 90 -4.40 6.86 -24.97
N LYS A 91 -5.53 6.20 -25.24
CA LYS A 91 -6.64 6.08 -24.29
C LYS A 91 -6.95 4.60 -24.12
N PRO A 92 -6.76 4.01 -22.93
CA PRO A 92 -6.22 4.58 -21.69
C PRO A 92 -4.67 4.68 -21.64
N VAL A 93 -4.14 5.56 -20.78
CA VAL A 93 -2.70 5.61 -20.48
C VAL A 93 -2.38 4.56 -19.41
N THR A 94 -1.48 3.64 -19.71
CA THR A 94 -1.09 2.53 -18.83
C THR A 94 0.27 2.78 -18.19
N TYR A 95 0.45 2.27 -16.97
CA TYR A 95 1.65 2.46 -16.16
C TYR A 95 2.12 1.10 -15.63
N TYR A 96 3.43 0.95 -15.46
CA TYR A 96 3.99 -0.26 -14.86
C TYR A 96 3.66 -0.33 -13.36
N GLY A 97 3.69 0.80 -12.66
CA GLY A 97 3.51 0.80 -11.21
C GLY A 97 2.93 2.09 -10.64
N CYS A 98 2.60 2.00 -9.35
CA CYS A 98 1.96 3.02 -8.55
C CYS A 98 2.56 3.01 -7.14
N PHE A 99 2.95 4.18 -6.62
CA PHE A 99 3.08 4.37 -5.18
C PHE A 99 1.67 4.66 -4.64
N PHE A 100 1.04 3.62 -4.11
CA PHE A 100 -0.35 3.60 -3.67
C PHE A 100 -0.42 3.78 -2.15
N GLY A 101 -0.51 5.04 -1.72
CA GLY A 101 -0.37 5.37 -0.31
C GLY A 101 1.05 5.10 0.19
N ALA A 102 1.16 4.31 1.25
CA ALA A 102 2.45 3.86 1.79
C ALA A 102 3.07 2.68 1.02
N GLU A 103 2.32 2.04 0.12
CA GLU A 103 2.77 0.84 -0.59
C GLU A 103 3.25 1.14 -2.02
N ARG A 104 4.17 0.33 -2.52
CA ARG A 104 4.53 0.27 -3.95
C ARG A 104 3.83 -0.93 -4.57
N VAL A 105 3.08 -0.69 -5.64
CA VAL A 105 2.27 -1.66 -6.36
C VAL A 105 2.70 -1.72 -7.81
N GLU A 106 2.81 -2.92 -8.36
CA GLU A 106 3.28 -3.16 -9.74
C GLU A 106 2.38 -4.14 -10.49
N ILE A 107 2.40 -4.09 -11.82
CA ILE A 107 1.78 -5.14 -12.63
C ILE A 107 2.37 -6.50 -12.21
N GLY A 108 1.51 -7.48 -11.97
CA GLY A 108 1.88 -8.81 -11.46
C GLY A 108 1.72 -8.97 -9.94
N ASP A 109 1.53 -7.88 -9.19
CA ASP A 109 1.18 -7.95 -7.77
C ASP A 109 -0.23 -8.54 -7.56
N ALA A 110 -0.50 -8.90 -6.30
CA ALA A 110 -1.82 -9.30 -5.84
C ALA A 110 -2.37 -8.25 -4.86
N MET A 111 -3.64 -7.89 -4.97
CA MET A 111 -4.26 -6.80 -4.21
C MET A 111 -5.49 -7.28 -3.44
N ARG A 112 -5.62 -6.84 -2.19
CA ARG A 112 -6.80 -7.09 -1.33
C ARG A 112 -7.97 -6.21 -1.76
N LEU A 113 -9.16 -6.78 -1.83
CA LEU A 113 -10.36 -6.11 -2.34
C LEU A 113 -11.26 -5.62 -1.21
N ARG A 114 -11.80 -4.40 -1.34
CA ARG A 114 -12.73 -3.82 -0.37
C ARG A 114 -14.15 -4.31 -0.57
N SER A 115 -14.55 -4.37 -1.83
CA SER A 115 -15.86 -4.84 -2.24
C SER A 115 -15.74 -5.62 -3.55
N LEU A 116 -16.68 -6.53 -3.74
CA LEU A 116 -16.89 -7.27 -4.97
C LEU A 116 -18.32 -7.04 -5.44
N PRO A 117 -18.58 -7.10 -6.76
CA PRO A 117 -19.94 -7.15 -7.27
C PRO A 117 -20.71 -8.33 -6.65
N ALA A 118 -21.94 -8.08 -6.20
CA ALA A 118 -22.73 -9.05 -5.44
C ALA A 118 -23.02 -10.32 -6.27
N GLU A 119 -23.13 -10.18 -7.59
CA GLU A 119 -23.35 -11.29 -8.52
C GLU A 119 -22.24 -12.34 -8.54
N LEU A 120 -21.04 -12.01 -8.02
CA LEU A 120 -19.96 -12.99 -7.92
C LEU A 120 -20.16 -13.99 -6.78
N ASN A 121 -21.05 -13.70 -5.81
CA ASN A 121 -21.27 -14.54 -4.62
C ASN A 121 -19.98 -14.89 -3.84
N VAL A 122 -18.97 -14.01 -3.90
CA VAL A 122 -17.69 -14.16 -3.20
C VAL A 122 -17.57 -13.04 -2.15
N PRO A 123 -17.36 -13.37 -0.86
CA PRO A 123 -17.03 -12.37 0.14
C PRO A 123 -15.76 -11.63 -0.25
N ALA A 124 -15.81 -10.30 -0.29
CA ALA A 124 -14.69 -9.46 -0.75
C ALA A 124 -13.38 -9.73 0.01
N GLU A 125 -13.48 -10.05 1.31
CA GLU A 125 -12.35 -10.44 2.17
C GLU A 125 -11.54 -11.63 1.65
N THR A 126 -12.20 -12.53 0.93
CA THR A 126 -11.60 -13.76 0.40
C THR A 126 -11.11 -13.61 -1.03
N GLY A 127 -11.50 -12.53 -1.69
CA GLY A 127 -11.13 -12.22 -3.07
C GLY A 127 -9.82 -11.45 -3.14
N VAL A 128 -8.93 -11.88 -4.05
CA VAL A 128 -7.68 -11.20 -4.34
C VAL A 128 -7.60 -10.88 -5.81
N LEU A 129 -7.26 -9.64 -6.15
CA LEU A 129 -7.04 -9.21 -7.53
C LEU A 129 -5.59 -9.49 -7.93
N GLY A 130 -5.37 -10.39 -8.89
CA GLY A 130 -4.10 -10.50 -9.60
C GLY A 130 -3.99 -9.40 -10.63
N LEU A 131 -3.16 -8.40 -10.34
CA LEU A 131 -3.06 -7.16 -11.09
C LEU A 131 -2.38 -7.36 -12.44
N ARG A 132 -3.03 -6.91 -13.52
CA ARG A 132 -2.52 -7.02 -14.89
C ARG A 132 -2.27 -5.66 -15.54
N PHE A 133 -3.02 -4.63 -15.16
CA PHE A 133 -2.86 -3.28 -15.69
C PHE A 133 -3.15 -2.23 -14.62
N ILE A 134 -2.36 -1.17 -14.62
CA ILE A 134 -2.62 0.08 -13.90
C ILE A 134 -2.80 1.17 -14.96
N PHE A 135 -3.87 1.94 -14.90
CA PHE A 135 -4.15 2.92 -15.95
C PHE A 135 -4.97 4.11 -15.48
N THR A 136 -4.92 5.18 -16.27
CA THR A 136 -5.77 6.38 -16.15
C THR A 136 -6.53 6.60 -17.46
N THR A 137 -7.71 7.20 -17.39
CA THR A 137 -8.49 7.60 -18.58
C THR A 137 -8.88 9.08 -18.51
N LYS A 138 -9.01 9.72 -19.68
CA LYS A 138 -9.49 11.11 -19.79
C LYS A 138 -10.97 11.24 -19.42
N ASP A 139 -11.74 10.16 -19.42
CA ASP A 139 -13.15 10.15 -19.03
C ASP A 139 -13.33 10.38 -17.52
N PHE A 140 -12.31 10.02 -16.73
CA PHE A 140 -12.28 10.19 -15.28
C PHE A 140 -10.93 10.80 -14.86
N PRO A 141 -10.70 12.10 -15.13
CA PRO A 141 -9.45 12.76 -14.77
C PRO A 141 -9.15 12.65 -13.28
N GLY A 142 -7.89 12.38 -12.93
CA GLY A 142 -7.46 12.24 -11.55
C GLY A 142 -7.71 10.86 -10.91
N ASN A 143 -8.37 9.94 -11.62
CA ASN A 143 -8.61 8.58 -11.12
C ASN A 143 -7.59 7.58 -11.69
N VAL A 144 -7.15 6.67 -10.82
CA VAL A 144 -6.40 5.47 -11.20
C VAL A 144 -7.30 4.24 -11.15
N PHE A 145 -7.11 3.36 -12.13
CA PHE A 145 -7.84 2.11 -12.28
C PHE A 145 -6.88 0.92 -12.27
N PHE A 146 -7.33 -0.17 -11.67
CA PHE A 146 -6.61 -1.44 -11.56
C PHE A 146 -7.41 -2.51 -12.27
N ARG A 147 -6.82 -3.16 -13.28
CA ARG A 147 -7.46 -4.27 -14.01
C ARG A 147 -6.73 -5.58 -13.79
N GLY A 148 -7.47 -6.65 -13.59
CA GLY A 148 -6.89 -7.97 -13.34
C GLY A 148 -7.93 -9.07 -13.24
N HIS A 149 -7.49 -10.22 -12.75
CA HIS A 149 -8.34 -11.39 -12.48
C HIS A 149 -8.60 -11.50 -10.98
N ILE A 150 -9.81 -11.93 -10.60
CA ILE A 150 -10.16 -12.20 -9.21
C ILE A 150 -9.89 -13.68 -8.93
N TYR A 151 -9.10 -13.94 -7.90
CA TYR A 151 -8.83 -15.27 -7.38
C TYR A 151 -9.42 -15.40 -5.98
N GLN A 152 -9.78 -16.62 -5.59
CA GLN A 152 -10.24 -16.95 -4.24
C GLN A 152 -9.56 -18.23 -3.77
N LEU A 153 -9.14 -18.26 -2.50
CA LEU A 153 -8.66 -19.49 -1.88
C LEU A 153 -9.85 -20.39 -1.55
N VAL A 154 -9.87 -21.59 -2.09
CA VAL A 154 -10.96 -22.55 -1.97
C VAL A 154 -10.43 -23.95 -1.72
N SER A 155 -11.31 -24.86 -1.32
CA SER A 155 -11.00 -26.29 -1.24
C SER A 155 -10.83 -26.88 -2.64
N GLU A 156 -9.98 -27.91 -2.77
CA GLU A 156 -9.55 -28.52 -4.03
C GLU A 156 -10.68 -29.15 -4.87
N ASP A 157 -11.84 -29.43 -4.26
CA ASP A 157 -13.04 -29.96 -4.92
C ASP A 157 -13.80 -28.89 -5.74
N LYS A 158 -13.45 -27.61 -5.61
CA LYS A 158 -14.10 -26.53 -6.33
C LYS A 158 -13.66 -26.47 -7.80
N PRO A 159 -14.55 -26.04 -8.72
CA PRO A 159 -14.17 -25.86 -10.11
C PRO A 159 -13.20 -24.68 -10.30
N ASN A 160 -12.59 -24.59 -11.48
CA ASN A 160 -11.74 -23.48 -11.92
C ASN A 160 -10.46 -23.27 -11.09
N ILE A 161 -9.92 -24.34 -10.48
CA ILE A 161 -8.61 -24.31 -9.84
C ILE A 161 -7.54 -23.91 -10.84
N VAL A 162 -6.73 -22.93 -10.46
CA VAL A 162 -5.64 -22.40 -11.28
C VAL A 162 -4.35 -23.10 -10.91
N ARG A 163 -3.58 -23.48 -11.94
CA ARG A 163 -2.25 -24.06 -11.76
C ARG A 163 -1.28 -22.98 -11.24
N GLU A 164 -0.37 -23.36 -10.35
CA GLU A 164 0.51 -22.42 -9.64
C GLU A 164 1.33 -21.52 -10.56
N GLU A 165 1.78 -22.04 -11.70
CA GLU A 165 2.55 -21.33 -12.73
C GLU A 165 1.78 -20.17 -13.37
N HIS A 166 0.45 -20.19 -13.31
CA HIS A 166 -0.42 -19.16 -13.85
C HIS A 166 -0.91 -18.17 -12.79
N LEU A 167 -0.55 -18.37 -11.52
CA LEU A 167 -0.90 -17.45 -10.43
C LEU A 167 0.03 -16.23 -10.41
N PRO A 168 -0.49 -15.06 -9.97
CA PRO A 168 0.36 -13.95 -9.54
C PRO A 168 1.41 -14.40 -8.52
N ILE A 169 2.60 -13.78 -8.54
CA ILE A 169 3.76 -14.26 -7.78
C ILE A 169 3.43 -14.43 -6.29
N ALA A 170 2.72 -13.48 -5.69
CA ALA A 170 2.37 -13.56 -4.27
C ALA A 170 1.42 -14.73 -3.96
N LEU A 171 0.44 -15.01 -4.82
CA LEU A 171 -0.48 -16.14 -4.65
C LEU A 171 0.23 -17.48 -4.89
N ARG A 172 1.15 -17.53 -5.86
CA ARG A 172 2.00 -18.69 -6.09
C ARG A 172 2.87 -19.00 -4.87
N LEU A 173 3.51 -17.99 -4.28
CA LEU A 173 4.31 -18.15 -3.06
C LEU A 173 3.46 -18.64 -1.88
N GLU A 174 2.22 -18.15 -1.75
CA GLU A 174 1.29 -18.62 -0.72
C GLU A 174 0.91 -20.08 -0.94
N SER A 175 0.55 -20.48 -2.18
CA SER A 175 0.22 -21.87 -2.52
C SER A 175 1.38 -22.82 -2.25
N GLN A 176 2.59 -22.48 -2.70
CA GLN A 176 3.79 -23.30 -2.51
C GLN A 176 4.11 -23.51 -1.03
N TRP A 177 3.93 -22.47 -0.21
CA TRP A 177 4.11 -22.59 1.23
C TRP A 177 3.03 -23.44 1.89
N ARG A 178 1.74 -23.22 1.56
CA ARG A 178 0.66 -24.06 2.07
C ARG A 178 0.90 -25.53 1.75
N HIS A 179 1.41 -25.82 0.55
CA HIS A 179 1.81 -27.16 0.16
C HIS A 179 2.94 -27.71 1.03
N SER A 180 4.00 -26.91 1.28
CA SER A 180 5.15 -27.37 2.09
C SER A 180 4.83 -27.62 3.56
N VAL A 181 3.75 -27.03 4.09
CA VAL A 181 3.28 -27.25 5.48
C VAL A 181 2.06 -28.17 5.57
N GLY A 182 1.71 -28.89 4.51
CA GLY A 182 0.66 -29.93 4.52
C GLY A 182 -0.77 -29.43 4.30
N ALA A 183 -0.98 -28.17 3.93
CA ALA A 183 -2.30 -27.58 3.66
C ALA A 183 -2.69 -27.64 2.16
N GLN A 184 -2.44 -28.79 1.52
CA GLN A 184 -2.54 -28.96 0.05
C GLN A 184 -3.97 -28.88 -0.51
N ARG A 185 -4.96 -29.10 0.37
CA ARG A 185 -6.37 -28.97 0.06
C ARG A 185 -6.80 -27.56 -0.34
N TRP A 186 -6.03 -26.53 0.01
CA TRP A 186 -6.35 -25.14 -0.30
C TRP A 186 -5.69 -24.69 -1.58
N ARG A 187 -6.49 -24.30 -2.55
CA ARG A 187 -6.06 -23.94 -3.90
C ARG A 187 -6.73 -22.65 -4.34
N TYR A 188 -6.08 -21.87 -5.19
CA TYR A 188 -6.70 -20.68 -5.76
C TYR A 188 -7.56 -21.05 -6.97
N ALA A 189 -8.84 -20.67 -6.93
CA ALA A 189 -9.73 -20.72 -8.08
C ALA A 189 -9.85 -19.36 -8.74
N LEU A 190 -10.04 -19.37 -10.06
CA LEU A 190 -10.39 -18.18 -10.83
C LEU A 190 -11.88 -17.89 -10.69
N VAL A 191 -12.21 -16.70 -10.15
CA VAL A 191 -13.60 -16.25 -9.96
C VAL A 191 -14.08 -15.48 -11.18
N LYS A 192 -13.28 -14.51 -11.64
CA LYS A 192 -13.63 -13.63 -12.75
C LYS A 192 -12.40 -13.05 -13.41
N GLU A 193 -12.44 -12.93 -14.73
CA GLU A 193 -11.35 -12.34 -15.50
C GLU A 193 -11.58 -10.87 -15.84
N ASN A 194 -10.47 -10.13 -16.00
CA ASN A 194 -10.42 -8.80 -16.60
C ASN A 194 -11.37 -7.77 -15.96
N VAL A 195 -11.50 -7.81 -14.64
CA VAL A 195 -12.31 -6.87 -13.86
C VAL A 195 -11.53 -5.59 -13.61
N VAL A 196 -12.21 -4.45 -13.66
CA VAL A 196 -11.65 -3.12 -13.42
C VAL A 196 -12.15 -2.58 -12.08
N PHE A 197 -11.21 -2.13 -11.25
CA PHE A 197 -11.48 -1.49 -9.97
C PHE A 197 -10.98 -0.06 -9.95
N LYS A 198 -11.74 0.82 -9.29
CA LYS A 198 -11.24 2.13 -8.84
C LYS A 198 -10.41 1.93 -7.57
N GLU A 199 -9.55 2.88 -7.26
CA GLU A 199 -8.70 2.80 -6.07
C GLU A 199 -9.45 2.61 -4.75
N GLN A 200 -10.67 3.15 -4.62
CA GLN A 200 -11.46 3.03 -3.39
C GLN A 200 -11.89 1.57 -3.11
N SER A 201 -11.91 0.73 -4.15
CA SER A 201 -12.21 -0.69 -4.04
C SER A 201 -11.00 -1.54 -3.63
N ILE A 202 -9.82 -0.93 -3.44
CA ILE A 202 -8.58 -1.62 -3.11
C ILE A 202 -8.17 -1.31 -1.68
N ARG A 203 -7.90 -2.35 -0.88
CA ARG A 203 -7.47 -2.22 0.52
C ARG A 203 -5.97 -2.06 0.69
N GLY A 204 -5.21 -2.49 -0.31
CA GLY A 204 -3.75 -2.55 -0.29
C GLY A 204 -3.26 -3.84 -0.91
N ARG A 205 -1.97 -4.10 -0.81
CA ARG A 205 -1.33 -5.31 -1.32
C ARG A 205 -1.74 -6.53 -0.50
N PHE A 206 -1.72 -7.67 -1.17
CA PHE A 206 -1.74 -8.98 -0.55
C PHE A 206 -0.31 -9.38 -0.18
N TYR A 207 -0.11 -9.83 1.05
CA TYR A 207 1.17 -10.34 1.54
C TYR A 207 1.03 -11.83 1.81
N PRO A 208 1.94 -12.69 1.27
CA PRO A 208 1.94 -14.10 1.62
C PRO A 208 2.11 -14.29 3.14
N THR A 209 1.35 -15.22 3.70
CA THR A 209 1.26 -15.51 5.14
C THR A 209 2.64 -15.77 5.73
N GLN A 210 3.43 -16.61 5.05
CA GLN A 210 4.79 -16.96 5.47
C GLN A 210 5.78 -15.79 5.52
N ARG A 211 5.52 -14.69 4.80
CA ARG A 211 6.39 -13.50 4.86
C ARG A 211 6.00 -12.58 6.00
N LEU A 212 4.71 -12.51 6.31
CA LEU A 212 4.17 -11.49 7.20
C LEU A 212 3.98 -11.99 8.63
N MET A 213 3.46 -13.20 8.81
CA MET A 213 3.16 -13.75 10.14
C MET A 213 4.39 -13.93 11.05
N PRO A 214 5.60 -14.28 10.54
CA PRO A 214 6.80 -14.28 11.37
C PRO A 214 7.15 -12.92 11.98
N ILE A 215 6.68 -11.83 11.36
CA ILE A 215 6.93 -10.46 11.83
C ILE A 215 5.80 -10.00 12.77
N LEU A 216 4.54 -10.34 12.45
CA LEU A 216 3.38 -9.86 13.21
C LEU A 216 3.06 -10.71 14.44
N ASN A 217 3.07 -12.05 14.29
CA ASN A 217 2.82 -12.98 15.37
C ASN A 217 3.71 -14.24 15.26
N PRO A 218 5.02 -14.12 15.58
CA PRO A 218 5.98 -15.21 15.43
C PRO A 218 5.67 -16.45 16.27
N VAL A 219 5.02 -16.28 17.43
CA VAL A 219 4.70 -17.39 18.33
C VAL A 219 3.56 -18.23 17.76
N GLU A 220 2.45 -17.57 17.39
CA GLU A 220 1.31 -18.25 16.76
C GLU A 220 1.70 -18.90 15.43
N PHE A 221 2.52 -18.20 14.61
CA PHE A 221 3.00 -18.76 13.36
C PHE A 221 3.76 -20.08 13.56
N ARG A 222 4.72 -20.12 14.50
CA ARG A 222 5.47 -21.34 14.80
C ARG A 222 4.58 -22.45 15.35
N ASP A 223 3.65 -22.12 16.24
CA ASP A 223 2.71 -23.09 16.80
C ASP A 223 1.82 -23.70 15.70
N ALA A 224 1.22 -22.86 14.87
CA ALA A 224 0.36 -23.26 13.76
C ALA A 224 1.09 -24.18 12.77
N VAL A 225 2.31 -23.81 12.36
CA VAL A 225 3.14 -24.62 11.46
C VAL A 225 3.52 -25.95 12.11
N SER A 226 3.96 -25.94 13.38
CA SER A 226 4.36 -27.17 14.07
C SER A 226 3.22 -28.19 14.25
N LYS A 227 1.98 -27.69 14.34
CA LYS A 227 0.76 -28.49 14.51
C LYS A 227 0.03 -28.77 13.19
N GLY A 228 0.52 -28.28 12.06
CA GLY A 228 -0.16 -28.37 10.77
C GLY A 228 -1.51 -27.64 10.70
N ARG A 229 -1.75 -26.66 11.59
CA ARG A 229 -3.01 -25.90 11.70
C ARG A 229 -2.86 -24.51 11.08
N VAL A 230 -2.61 -24.46 9.77
CA VAL A 230 -2.33 -23.20 9.05
C VAL A 230 -3.53 -22.65 8.27
N ASP A 231 -4.68 -23.30 8.36
CA ASP A 231 -5.87 -22.93 7.59
C ASP A 231 -6.34 -21.51 7.93
N ASP A 232 -6.43 -21.23 9.23
CA ASP A 232 -6.89 -19.95 9.80
C ASP A 232 -5.74 -18.97 10.06
N LEU A 233 -4.55 -19.26 9.53
CA LEU A 233 -3.41 -18.39 9.70
C LEU A 233 -3.46 -17.28 8.63
N TYR A 234 -3.87 -16.09 9.04
CA TYR A 234 -3.90 -14.92 8.18
C TYR A 234 -3.51 -13.65 8.95
N ALA A 235 -2.85 -12.74 8.24
CA ALA A 235 -2.49 -11.45 8.81
C ALA A 235 -3.67 -10.48 8.72
N HIS A 236 -4.17 -10.04 9.87
CA HIS A 236 -5.11 -8.92 9.94
C HIS A 236 -4.38 -7.62 9.62
N LEU A 237 -4.66 -7.06 8.45
CA LEU A 237 -4.12 -5.79 7.99
C LEU A 237 -5.26 -4.79 7.84
N ASN A 238 -5.02 -3.57 8.30
CA ASN A 238 -5.86 -2.42 8.03
C ASN A 238 -6.01 -2.17 6.52
N ASN A 239 -6.94 -1.30 6.14
CA ASN A 239 -7.09 -0.91 4.75
C ASN A 239 -6.54 0.49 4.51
N ARG A 240 -6.11 0.71 3.27
CA ARG A 240 -5.80 2.03 2.75
C ARG A 240 -6.96 2.99 2.98
N MET A 241 -6.66 4.19 3.44
CA MET A 241 -7.61 5.28 3.71
C MET A 241 -8.67 4.95 4.78
N ASP A 242 -8.37 4.06 5.73
CA ASP A 242 -9.25 3.80 6.90
C ASP A 242 -9.06 4.81 8.05
N GLY A 243 -8.10 5.73 7.94
CA GLY A 243 -7.83 6.76 8.96
C GLY A 243 -8.79 7.96 8.94
N ALA A 244 -8.41 9.03 9.64
CA ALA A 244 -9.16 10.31 9.67
C ALA A 244 -8.69 11.30 8.59
N GLY A 245 -8.12 10.81 7.48
CA GLY A 245 -7.53 11.66 6.45
C GLY A 245 -8.54 12.13 5.40
N ARG A 246 -8.18 13.21 4.69
CA ARG A 246 -8.87 13.63 3.47
C ARG A 246 -8.16 13.03 2.26
N TYR A 247 -8.93 12.57 1.29
CA TYR A 247 -8.40 12.10 0.01
C TYR A 247 -7.66 13.24 -0.73
N LEU A 248 -6.38 13.01 -1.03
CA LEU A 248 -5.49 13.97 -1.71
C LEU A 248 -5.24 13.62 -3.18
N GLY A 249 -5.64 12.42 -3.59
CA GLY A 249 -5.53 11.92 -4.95
C GLY A 249 -4.12 11.87 -5.51
N ARG A 250 -4.04 12.04 -6.84
CA ARG A 250 -2.79 11.90 -7.58
C ARG A 250 -1.80 13.02 -7.23
N LYS A 251 -0.56 12.62 -6.97
CA LYS A 251 0.63 13.48 -6.92
C LYS A 251 1.50 13.18 -8.13
N VAL A 252 2.30 14.16 -8.54
CA VAL A 252 3.17 14.06 -9.72
C VAL A 252 4.15 12.89 -9.57
N ASN A 253 4.80 12.78 -8.41
CA ASN A 253 5.82 11.77 -8.13
C ASN A 253 5.93 11.51 -6.62
N ARG A 254 6.78 10.55 -6.22
CA ARG A 254 6.90 10.12 -4.83
C ARG A 254 7.49 11.20 -3.94
N ILE A 255 8.46 11.97 -4.42
CA ILE A 255 9.01 13.08 -3.63
C ILE A 255 7.97 14.18 -3.42
N GLY A 256 7.11 14.45 -4.40
CA GLY A 256 5.98 15.37 -4.29
C GLY A 256 4.90 14.88 -3.34
N THR A 257 4.68 13.56 -3.25
CA THR A 257 3.82 12.94 -2.23
C THR A 257 4.34 13.20 -0.81
N LEU A 258 5.65 13.09 -0.60
CA LEU A 258 6.27 13.40 0.69
C LEU A 258 6.20 14.91 0.96
N GLY A 259 6.71 15.73 0.04
CA GLY A 259 6.77 17.19 0.19
C GLY A 259 7.54 17.57 1.44
N ALA A 260 6.95 18.45 2.27
CA ALA A 260 7.55 18.89 3.53
C ALA A 260 7.60 17.80 4.63
N SER A 261 7.13 16.58 4.36
CA SER A 261 7.21 15.45 5.31
C SER A 261 8.60 14.78 5.38
N VAL A 262 9.56 15.32 4.64
CA VAL A 262 10.96 14.93 4.65
C VAL A 262 11.82 16.18 4.51
N THR A 263 13.12 16.08 4.76
CA THR A 263 14.03 17.21 4.55
C THR A 263 14.02 17.64 3.07
N HIS A 264 14.18 18.93 2.77
CA HIS A 264 14.24 19.42 1.38
C HIS A 264 15.43 18.84 0.58
N THR A 265 16.47 18.41 1.28
CA THR A 265 17.63 17.70 0.71
C THR A 265 17.38 16.20 0.50
N ALA A 266 16.23 15.67 0.93
CA ALA A 266 15.90 14.27 0.75
C ALA A 266 15.96 13.87 -0.73
N ARG A 267 16.54 12.71 -0.99
CA ARG A 267 16.56 12.07 -2.30
C ARG A 267 16.10 10.63 -2.15
N LEU A 268 15.23 10.21 -3.06
CA LEU A 268 14.80 8.83 -3.15
C LEU A 268 15.69 8.14 -4.17
N ASN A 269 16.41 7.10 -3.72
CA ASN A 269 17.14 6.23 -4.63
C ASN A 269 16.23 5.06 -5.00
N MET A 270 15.73 5.09 -6.23
CA MET A 270 14.81 4.09 -6.78
C MET A 270 15.52 3.31 -7.88
N GLU A 271 15.04 2.11 -8.18
CA GLU A 271 15.59 1.31 -9.27
C GLU A 271 15.46 2.05 -10.62
N PRO A 272 16.42 1.89 -11.56
CA PRO A 272 16.46 2.66 -12.81
C PRO A 272 15.21 2.53 -13.69
N PHE A 273 14.45 1.44 -13.54
CA PHE A 273 13.22 1.21 -14.29
C PHE A 273 12.02 1.99 -13.74
N ILE A 274 12.14 2.67 -12.59
CA ILE A 274 11.12 3.54 -12.01
C ILE A 274 11.33 4.95 -12.57
N ARG A 275 10.53 5.31 -13.58
CA ARG A 275 10.55 6.63 -14.24
C ARG A 275 9.33 7.43 -13.81
N GLU A 276 9.51 8.34 -12.85
CA GLU A 276 8.42 9.22 -12.40
C GLU A 276 8.27 10.45 -13.30
N GLU A 277 7.10 11.08 -13.27
CA GLU A 277 6.90 12.38 -13.91
C GLU A 277 7.75 13.45 -13.20
N LEU A 278 8.42 14.30 -14.00
CA LEU A 278 9.17 15.44 -13.48
C LEU A 278 8.21 16.61 -13.22
N ASN A 279 8.41 17.29 -12.10
CA ASN A 279 7.68 18.53 -11.83
C ASN A 279 8.40 19.68 -12.55
N GLU A 280 7.89 20.10 -13.71
CA GLU A 280 8.49 21.19 -14.51
C GLU A 280 8.60 22.51 -13.73
N LYS A 281 7.75 22.72 -12.70
CA LYS A 281 7.79 23.90 -11.82
C LYS A 281 8.83 23.85 -10.71
N ALA A 282 9.65 22.80 -10.64
CA ALA A 282 10.70 22.65 -9.62
C ALA A 282 12.12 22.84 -10.19
N ILE A 283 12.24 23.31 -11.44
CA ILE A 283 13.50 23.52 -12.17
C ILE A 283 13.84 25.02 -12.31
N GLU A 284 12.97 25.92 -11.84
CA GLU A 284 13.27 27.36 -11.67
C GLU A 284 13.49 27.70 -10.18
#